data_AF-K0XQI2-F1
#
_entry.id   AF-K0XQI2-F1
#
_cell.length_a   1.000
_cell.length_b   1.000
_cell.length_c   1.000
_cell.angle_alpha   90.00
_cell.angle_beta   90.00
_cell.angle_gamma   90.00
#
_symmetry.space_group_name_H-M   'P 1'
#
loop_
_entity.id
_entity.type
_entity.pdbx_description
1 polymer ?
#
loop_
_entity_poly.entity_id
_entity_poly.type
_entity_poly.pdbx_seq_one_letter_code
_entity_poly.pdbx_strand_id
1 'polypeptide(L)'
;MDTPIYIDTYFRVESGYDGGRMPEEKAGRFFDEVKRLFTETGFSIKENKYKDGCPEVYLGKTCLYCHPQSLSGPVLKEHMELIEKILAQGTTFRYLRTDTYGEILDLTEEEELAYYHKTHDMTIGGVFLDAFRTKRRNLYKSREQVLEILVEKLRVKTLRGKSVYSNTSPAYRYIREMYGKMVSEGRLVEGCKQTASGKLPLCRTATGRELKMKRREDDRTE
;
A
#
# COMPACT_ATOMS: atom_id res chain seq x y z
N MET A 1 -0.57 8.09 22.35
CA MET A 1 -1.90 8.01 21.71
C MET A 1 -1.82 6.85 20.76
N ASP A 2 -2.63 5.82 20.97
CA ASP A 2 -2.70 4.69 20.05
C ASP A 2 -3.24 5.20 18.71
N THR A 3 -2.46 5.02 17.64
CA THR A 3 -2.88 5.40 16.29
C THR A 3 -4.07 4.51 15.90
N PRO A 4 -5.19 5.07 15.40
CA PRO A 4 -6.34 4.28 14.98
C PRO A 4 -5.93 3.20 13.98
N ILE A 5 -6.23 1.93 14.29
CA ILE A 5 -5.90 0.80 13.41
C ILE A 5 -7.10 0.50 12.53
N TYR A 6 -6.93 0.70 11.22
CA TYR A 6 -7.89 0.25 10.21
C TYR A 6 -7.47 -1.11 9.68
N ILE A 7 -8.44 -1.96 9.36
CA ILE A 7 -8.21 -3.30 8.83
C ILE A 7 -8.87 -3.40 7.45
N ASP A 8 -8.12 -3.92 6.48
CA ASP A 8 -8.65 -4.30 5.17
C ASP A 8 -9.62 -5.48 5.34
N THR A 9 -10.92 -5.22 5.21
CA THR A 9 -11.95 -6.14 5.70
C THR A 9 -12.96 -6.46 4.62
N TYR A 10 -13.40 -7.72 4.58
CA TYR A 10 -14.44 -8.22 3.70
C TYR A 10 -15.51 -8.94 4.53
N PHE A 11 -16.69 -8.34 4.63
CA PHE A 11 -17.86 -9.00 5.19
C PHE A 11 -18.55 -9.78 4.08
N ARG A 12 -18.39 -11.11 4.09
CA ARG A 12 -18.97 -12.01 3.09
C ARG A 12 -20.46 -12.16 3.33
N VAL A 13 -21.24 -12.00 2.26
CA VAL A 13 -22.69 -12.15 2.29
C VAL A 13 -23.15 -13.04 1.14
N GLU A 14 -24.23 -13.78 1.36
CA GLU A 14 -24.95 -14.51 0.33
C GLU A 14 -26.25 -13.76 0.01
N SER A 15 -26.33 -13.18 -1.19
CA SER A 15 -27.49 -12.39 -1.65
C SER A 15 -28.18 -13.01 -2.88
N GLY A 16 -27.68 -14.15 -3.39
CA GLY A 16 -28.08 -14.73 -4.67
C GLY A 16 -27.40 -14.09 -5.89
N TYR A 17 -26.31 -13.34 -5.69
CA TYR A 17 -25.45 -12.84 -6.75
C TYR A 17 -24.54 -13.96 -7.28
N ASP A 18 -24.56 -14.19 -8.58
CA ASP A 18 -23.76 -15.21 -9.26
C ASP A 18 -22.88 -14.57 -10.35
N GLY A 19 -21.67 -14.15 -9.96
CA GLY A 19 -20.59 -13.79 -10.89
C GLY A 19 -20.94 -12.71 -11.92
N GLY A 20 -21.74 -11.71 -11.55
CA GLY A 20 -22.20 -10.63 -12.45
C GLY A 20 -23.69 -10.67 -12.72
N ARG A 21 -24.40 -11.68 -12.21
CA ARG A 21 -25.85 -11.85 -12.42
C ARG A 21 -26.59 -11.75 -11.11
N MET A 22 -27.53 -10.82 -11.06
CA MET A 22 -28.55 -10.70 -10.02
C MET A 22 -29.77 -10.01 -10.66
N PRO A 23 -31.00 -10.54 -10.50
CA PRO A 23 -32.19 -9.87 -11.00
C PRO A 23 -32.30 -8.44 -10.44
N GLU A 24 -32.66 -7.47 -11.27
CA GLU A 24 -32.73 -6.04 -10.88
C GLU A 24 -33.59 -5.82 -9.63
N GLU A 25 -34.75 -6.47 -9.56
CA GLU A 25 -35.64 -6.42 -8.39
C GLU A 25 -34.98 -6.93 -7.10
N LYS A 26 -34.19 -8.02 -7.19
CA LYS A 26 -33.45 -8.54 -6.04
C LYS A 26 -32.31 -7.60 -5.66
N ALA A 27 -31.60 -7.07 -6.64
CA ALA A 27 -30.52 -6.12 -6.41
C ALA A 27 -31.04 -4.84 -5.74
N GLY A 28 -32.17 -4.30 -6.20
CA GLY A 28 -32.85 -3.16 -5.58
C GLY A 28 -33.20 -3.43 -4.13
N ARG A 29 -33.85 -4.56 -3.82
CA ARG A 29 -34.17 -4.96 -2.44
C ARG A 29 -32.93 -5.10 -1.56
N PHE A 30 -31.86 -5.69 -2.09
CA PHE A 30 -30.57 -5.80 -1.38
C PHE A 30 -30.00 -4.43 -1.03
N PHE A 31 -29.87 -3.53 -2.01
CA PHE A 31 -29.29 -2.21 -1.77
C PHE A 31 -30.17 -1.35 -0.86
N ASP A 32 -31.49 -1.40 -1.01
CA ASP A 32 -32.41 -0.66 -0.14
C ASP A 32 -32.32 -1.14 1.31
N GLU A 33 -32.23 -2.45 1.54
CA GLU A 33 -32.03 -2.98 2.88
C GLU A 33 -30.66 -2.62 3.46
N VAL A 34 -29.57 -2.74 2.68
CA VAL A 34 -28.23 -2.35 3.13
C VAL A 34 -28.20 -0.86 3.51
N LYS A 35 -28.72 0.03 2.66
CA LYS A 35 -28.81 1.47 2.96
C LYS A 35 -29.60 1.71 4.25
N ARG A 36 -30.76 1.05 4.41
CA ARG A 36 -31.58 1.18 5.62
C ARG A 36 -30.83 0.73 6.88
N LEU A 37 -30.31 -0.49 6.91
CA LEU A 37 -29.62 -1.06 8.07
C LEU A 37 -28.44 -0.19 8.54
N PHE A 38 -27.65 0.33 7.59
CA PHE A 38 -26.49 1.17 7.89
C PHE A 38 -26.91 2.57 8.35
N THR A 39 -27.86 3.22 7.66
CA THR A 39 -28.35 4.55 8.06
C THR A 39 -29.03 4.57 9.42
N GLU A 40 -29.82 3.55 9.76
CA GLU A 40 -30.45 3.37 11.08
C GLU A 40 -29.40 3.27 12.22
N THR A 41 -28.17 2.88 11.89
CA THR A 41 -27.05 2.74 12.82
C THR A 41 -26.05 3.90 12.73
N GLY A 42 -26.41 4.99 12.05
CA GLY A 42 -25.63 6.22 11.98
C GLY A 42 -24.56 6.29 10.87
N PHE A 43 -24.51 5.31 9.97
CA PHE A 43 -23.64 5.40 8.79
C PHE A 43 -24.23 6.34 7.74
N SER A 44 -23.36 7.06 7.05
CA SER A 44 -23.71 7.85 5.86
C SER A 44 -23.60 7.01 4.59
N ILE A 45 -24.43 7.30 3.59
CA ILE A 45 -24.41 6.61 2.28
C ILE A 45 -23.85 7.56 1.22
N LYS A 46 -23.01 7.03 0.35
CA LYS A 46 -22.63 7.66 -0.90
C LYS A 46 -23.10 6.78 -2.05
N GLU A 47 -24.05 7.29 -2.80
CA GLU A 47 -24.54 6.63 -3.99
C GLU A 47 -23.46 6.60 -5.08
N ASN A 48 -23.52 5.58 -5.92
CA ASN A 48 -22.65 5.51 -7.09
C ASN A 48 -23.06 6.56 -8.12
N LYS A 49 -22.09 7.12 -8.84
CA LYS A 49 -22.36 8.05 -9.96
C LYS A 49 -23.04 7.34 -11.13
N TYR A 50 -22.85 6.03 -11.25
CA TYR A 50 -23.43 5.20 -12.30
C TYR A 50 -24.67 4.50 -11.77
N LYS A 51 -25.72 4.44 -12.60
CA LYS A 51 -27.04 3.90 -12.25
C LYS A 51 -27.01 2.46 -11.72
N ASP A 52 -26.05 1.66 -12.20
CA ASP A 52 -25.90 0.24 -11.84
C ASP A 52 -24.73 -0.01 -10.86
N GLY A 53 -24.12 1.06 -10.34
CA GLY A 53 -22.97 0.94 -9.44
C GLY A 53 -23.39 0.72 -7.99
N CYS A 54 -22.61 -0.06 -7.24
CA CYS A 54 -22.89 -0.28 -5.82
C CYS A 54 -22.58 1.00 -4.99
N PRO A 55 -23.37 1.26 -3.94
CA PRO A 55 -23.13 2.36 -3.03
C PRO A 55 -21.94 2.08 -2.10
N GLU A 56 -21.52 3.11 -1.39
CA GLU A 56 -20.55 3.04 -0.31
C GLU A 56 -21.20 3.51 1.00
N VAL A 57 -20.87 2.86 2.13
CA VAL A 57 -21.31 3.27 3.47
C VAL A 57 -20.14 3.74 4.33
N TYR A 58 -20.37 4.75 5.17
CA TYR A 58 -19.32 5.45 5.91
C TYR A 58 -19.65 5.65 7.39
N LEU A 59 -18.66 5.42 8.25
CA LEU A 59 -18.65 5.86 9.65
C LEU A 59 -17.25 6.37 10.00
N GLY A 60 -17.10 7.69 10.10
CA GLY A 60 -15.77 8.32 10.14
C GLY A 60 -14.98 7.98 8.87
N LYS A 61 -13.77 7.40 9.03
CA LYS A 61 -12.97 6.91 7.89
C LYS A 61 -13.18 5.42 7.58
N THR A 62 -14.07 4.74 8.29
CA THR A 62 -14.55 3.42 7.85
C THR A 62 -15.37 3.61 6.59
N CYS A 63 -15.03 2.86 5.54
CA CYS A 63 -15.71 2.93 4.25
C CYS A 63 -15.86 1.52 3.68
N LEU A 64 -17.09 1.11 3.37
CA LEU A 64 -17.37 -0.17 2.74
C LEU A 64 -18.05 0.04 1.39
N TYR A 65 -17.42 -0.48 0.34
CA TYR A 65 -18.08 -0.68 -0.95
C TYR A 65 -19.05 -1.85 -0.84
N CYS A 66 -20.33 -1.60 -1.14
CA CYS A 66 -21.41 -2.52 -0.83
C CYS A 66 -21.71 -3.49 -1.98
N HIS A 67 -20.76 -4.34 -2.32
CA HIS A 67 -20.98 -5.34 -3.38
C HIS A 67 -21.93 -6.47 -2.89
N PRO A 68 -22.85 -6.99 -3.73
CA PRO A 68 -23.77 -8.06 -3.34
C PRO A 68 -23.12 -9.37 -2.88
N GLN A 69 -21.82 -9.59 -3.14
CA GLN A 69 -21.06 -10.75 -2.63
C GLN A 69 -20.29 -10.43 -1.33
N SER A 70 -19.99 -9.17 -1.09
CA SER A 70 -19.29 -8.72 0.11
C SER A 70 -19.33 -7.21 0.26
N LEU A 71 -19.53 -6.75 1.49
CA LEU A 71 -19.23 -5.36 1.83
C LEU A 71 -17.76 -5.28 2.22
N SER A 72 -16.97 -4.46 1.53
CA SER A 72 -15.51 -4.48 1.67
C SER A 72 -14.86 -3.11 1.67
N GLY A 73 -13.82 -2.96 2.49
CA GLY A 73 -13.00 -1.76 2.56
C GLY A 73 -12.31 -1.59 3.91
N PRO A 74 -11.71 -0.41 4.16
CA PRO A 74 -11.07 -0.11 5.44
C PRO A 74 -12.10 0.01 6.56
N VAL A 75 -11.88 -0.72 7.66
CA VAL A 75 -12.72 -0.71 8.86
C VAL A 75 -11.89 -0.36 10.06
N LEU A 76 -12.29 0.68 10.81
CA LEU A 76 -11.71 0.93 12.12
C LEU A 76 -11.98 -0.29 13.00
N LYS A 77 -10.96 -0.85 13.64
CA LYS A 77 -11.06 -2.11 14.39
C LYS A 77 -12.26 -2.14 15.37
N GLU A 78 -12.56 -1.00 16.00
CA GLU A 78 -13.67 -0.82 16.94
C GLU A 78 -15.06 -0.92 16.28
N HIS A 79 -15.17 -0.63 14.99
CA HIS A 79 -16.43 -0.72 14.23
C HIS A 79 -16.75 -2.16 13.76
N MET A 80 -15.82 -3.11 13.91
CA MET A 80 -15.98 -4.47 13.36
C MET A 80 -17.25 -5.16 13.87
N GLU A 81 -17.38 -5.27 15.20
CA GLU A 81 -18.52 -5.95 15.82
C GLU A 81 -19.85 -5.24 15.53
N LEU A 82 -19.83 -3.91 15.40
CA LEU A 82 -21.00 -3.14 15.03
C LEU A 82 -21.48 -3.54 13.63
N ILE A 83 -20.58 -3.59 12.67
CA ILE A 83 -20.91 -3.96 11.29
C ILE A 83 -21.42 -5.39 11.19
N GLU A 84 -20.81 -6.35 11.90
CA GLU A 84 -21.29 -7.73 11.95
C GLU A 84 -22.72 -7.81 12.50
N LYS A 85 -23.03 -7.05 13.57
CA LYS A 85 -24.39 -6.97 14.14
C LYS A 85 -25.40 -6.34 13.17
N ILE A 86 -24.99 -5.34 12.39
CA ILE A 86 -25.83 -4.74 11.35
C ILE A 86 -26.15 -5.81 10.29
N LEU A 87 -25.13 -6.49 9.76
CA LEU A 87 -25.29 -7.46 8.68
C LEU A 87 -26.04 -8.72 9.10
N ALA A 88 -25.96 -9.12 10.37
CA ALA A 88 -26.72 -10.25 10.90
C ALA A 88 -28.25 -10.02 10.89
N GLN A 89 -28.71 -8.77 10.76
CA GLN A 89 -30.13 -8.42 10.67
C GLN A 89 -30.69 -8.48 9.24
N GLY A 90 -29.85 -8.76 8.24
CA GLY A 90 -30.26 -8.82 6.84
C GLY A 90 -31.31 -9.90 6.57
N THR A 91 -32.29 -9.57 5.73
CA THR A 91 -33.36 -10.48 5.30
C THR A 91 -33.31 -10.77 3.80
N THR A 92 -32.70 -9.88 3.01
CA THR A 92 -32.46 -10.03 1.57
C THR A 92 -31.12 -10.68 1.25
N PHE A 93 -30.26 -10.84 2.27
CA PHE A 93 -28.98 -11.53 2.21
C PHE A 93 -28.70 -12.21 3.54
N ARG A 94 -27.75 -13.14 3.55
CA ARG A 94 -27.23 -13.79 4.77
C ARG A 94 -25.77 -13.43 4.98
N TYR A 95 -25.45 -12.85 6.12
CA TYR A 95 -24.06 -12.69 6.57
C TYR A 95 -23.41 -14.06 6.79
N LEU A 96 -22.20 -14.25 6.25
CA LEU A 96 -21.49 -15.52 6.30
C LEU A 96 -20.29 -15.49 7.25
N ARG A 97 -19.38 -14.53 7.04
CA ARG A 97 -18.13 -14.39 7.81
C ARG A 97 -17.43 -13.08 7.50
N THR A 98 -16.46 -12.72 8.34
CA THR A 98 -15.52 -11.62 8.12
C THR A 98 -14.15 -12.17 7.76
N ASP A 99 -13.62 -11.76 6.60
CA ASP A 99 -12.23 -12.00 6.21
C ASP A 99 -11.41 -10.71 6.42
N THR A 100 -10.17 -10.80 6.92
CA THR A 100 -9.26 -9.65 7.12
C THR A 100 -7.92 -9.86 6.41
N TYR A 101 -7.36 -8.80 5.82
CA TYR A 101 -6.17 -8.86 4.93
C TYR A 101 -5.03 -7.90 5.33
N GLY A 102 -4.98 -7.51 6.60
CA GLY A 102 -3.91 -6.72 7.21
C GLY A 102 -4.33 -5.29 7.58
N GLU A 103 -3.42 -4.62 8.30
CA GLU A 103 -3.62 -3.26 8.78
C GLU A 103 -3.47 -2.23 7.63
N ILE A 104 -4.25 -1.16 7.74
CA ILE A 104 -4.22 0.02 6.89
C ILE A 104 -3.91 1.20 7.79
N LEU A 105 -2.86 1.94 7.45
CA LEU A 105 -2.41 3.07 8.24
C LEU A 105 -3.11 4.37 7.80
N ASP A 106 -3.56 5.15 8.76
CA ASP A 106 -4.13 6.48 8.55
C ASP A 106 -3.01 7.53 8.65
N LEU A 107 -2.18 7.62 7.61
CA LEU A 107 -1.02 8.50 7.56
C LEU A 107 -1.12 9.51 6.42
N THR A 108 -0.75 10.76 6.73
CA THR A 108 -0.35 11.76 5.74
C THR A 108 0.91 11.31 4.98
N GLU A 109 1.30 12.04 3.93
CA GLU A 109 2.51 11.73 3.17
C GLU A 109 3.78 11.88 4.00
N GLU A 110 3.81 12.91 4.84
CA GLU A 110 4.92 13.23 5.73
C GLU A 110 5.02 12.20 6.86
N GLU A 111 3.91 11.77 7.43
CA GLU A 111 3.88 10.71 8.45
C GLU A 111 4.26 9.35 7.85
N GLU A 112 3.83 9.03 6.62
CA GLU A 112 4.23 7.81 5.92
C GLU A 112 5.74 7.81 5.65
N LEU A 113 6.29 8.94 5.22
CA LEU A 113 7.74 9.10 5.06
C LEU A 113 8.48 8.92 6.39
N ALA A 114 8.03 9.59 7.45
CA ALA A 114 8.59 9.45 8.79
C ALA A 114 8.49 8.02 9.34
N TYR A 115 7.41 7.30 9.01
CA TYR A 115 7.24 5.90 9.33
C TYR A 115 8.34 5.05 8.68
N TYR A 116 8.65 5.26 7.40
CA TYR A 116 9.73 4.52 6.73
C TYR A 116 11.09 4.79 7.38
N HIS A 117 11.39 6.05 7.70
CA HIS A 117 12.63 6.39 8.43
C HIS A 117 12.72 5.67 9.77
N LYS A 118 11.66 5.79 10.58
CA LYS A 118 11.58 5.14 11.89
C LYS A 118 11.75 3.62 11.81
N THR A 119 11.18 2.98 10.79
CA THR A 119 11.09 1.52 10.69
C THR A 119 12.28 0.89 9.99
N HIS A 120 12.91 1.59 9.04
CA HIS A 120 13.85 0.98 8.11
C HIS A 120 15.27 1.56 8.14
N ASP A 121 15.52 2.74 8.72
CA ASP A 121 16.83 3.41 8.60
C ASP A 121 18.00 2.55 9.09
N MET A 122 17.77 1.76 10.14
CA MET A 122 18.80 0.88 10.70
C MET A 122 19.14 -0.33 9.82
N THR A 123 18.24 -0.76 8.93
CA THR A 123 18.38 -2.01 8.17
C THR A 123 18.48 -1.80 6.66
N ILE A 124 17.92 -0.70 6.14
CA ILE A 124 17.78 -0.45 4.71
C ILE A 124 19.12 -0.43 3.97
N GLY A 125 20.19 0.05 4.62
CA GLY A 125 21.52 0.03 4.04
C GLY A 125 21.99 -1.39 3.70
N GLY A 126 21.72 -2.38 4.55
CA GLY A 126 22.02 -3.78 4.27
C GLY A 126 21.19 -4.32 3.10
N VAL A 127 19.90 -3.98 3.07
CA VAL A 127 18.98 -4.35 1.97
C VAL A 127 19.48 -3.82 0.63
N PHE A 128 19.94 -2.56 0.57
CA PHE A 128 20.55 -1.98 -0.63
C PHE A 128 21.80 -2.74 -1.06
N LEU A 129 22.72 -3.02 -0.13
CA LEU A 129 23.96 -3.72 -0.41
C LEU A 129 23.72 -5.11 -0.99
N ASP A 130 22.70 -5.82 -0.51
CA ASP A 130 22.32 -7.13 -1.01
C ASP A 130 21.59 -7.04 -2.35
N ALA A 131 20.66 -6.10 -2.48
CA ALA A 131 19.92 -5.87 -3.71
C ALA A 131 20.84 -5.49 -4.88
N PHE A 132 21.88 -4.68 -4.64
CA PHE A 132 22.88 -4.28 -5.65
C PHE A 132 24.13 -5.15 -5.67
N ARG A 133 24.20 -6.23 -4.88
CA ARG A 133 25.34 -7.15 -4.89
C ARG A 133 25.49 -7.82 -6.25
N THR A 134 26.70 -7.81 -6.79
CA THR A 134 27.05 -8.53 -8.03
C THR A 134 28.23 -9.46 -7.77
N LYS A 135 28.35 -10.53 -8.59
CA LYS A 135 29.41 -11.53 -8.43
C LYS A 135 30.81 -11.00 -8.81
N ARG A 136 30.87 -9.98 -9.68
CA ARG A 136 32.11 -9.43 -10.24
C ARG A 136 32.00 -7.91 -10.31
N ARG A 137 33.13 -7.23 -10.11
CA ARG A 137 33.22 -5.75 -10.08
C ARG A 137 32.74 -5.07 -11.37
N ASN A 138 32.84 -5.73 -12.51
CA ASN A 138 32.41 -5.18 -13.80
C ASN A 138 30.92 -5.42 -14.11
N LEU A 139 30.20 -6.16 -13.26
CA LEU A 139 28.77 -6.41 -13.43
C LEU A 139 27.96 -5.41 -12.61
N TYR A 140 26.90 -4.92 -13.23
CA TYR A 140 25.96 -3.96 -12.64
C TYR A 140 24.52 -4.43 -12.83
N LYS A 141 23.62 -3.94 -11.99
CA LYS A 141 22.17 -4.12 -12.13
C LYS A 141 21.52 -2.82 -12.59
N SER A 142 20.33 -2.92 -13.19
CA SER A 142 19.50 -1.75 -13.49
C SER A 142 19.15 -1.02 -12.19
N ARG A 143 19.44 0.28 -12.13
CA ARG A 143 19.13 1.09 -10.94
C ARG A 143 17.63 1.12 -10.71
N GLU A 144 16.87 1.58 -11.71
CA GLU A 144 15.43 1.81 -11.56
C GLU A 144 14.67 0.52 -11.23
N GLN A 145 14.99 -0.60 -11.87
CA GLN A 145 14.32 -1.88 -11.57
C GLN A 145 14.55 -2.34 -10.12
N VAL A 146 15.75 -2.13 -9.59
CA VAL A 146 16.04 -2.50 -8.19
C VAL A 146 15.31 -1.55 -7.24
N LEU A 147 15.29 -0.24 -7.51
CA LEU A 147 14.57 0.73 -6.68
C LEU A 147 13.06 0.43 -6.68
N GLU A 148 12.47 0.13 -7.84
CA GLU A 148 11.07 -0.28 -7.98
C GLU A 148 10.74 -1.49 -7.11
N ILE A 149 11.55 -2.54 -7.17
CA ILE A 149 11.37 -3.75 -6.35
C ILE A 149 11.45 -3.42 -4.85
N LEU A 150 12.36 -2.52 -4.44
CA LEU A 150 12.48 -2.13 -3.04
C LEU A 150 11.30 -1.30 -2.56
N VAL A 151 10.80 -0.37 -3.39
CA VAL A 151 9.60 0.42 -3.10
C VAL A 151 8.40 -0.50 -2.89
N GLU A 152 8.14 -1.44 -3.79
CA GLU A 152 7.00 -2.36 -3.66
C GLU A 152 7.10 -3.27 -2.44
N LYS A 153 8.32 -3.64 -2.02
CA LYS A 153 8.53 -4.45 -0.80
C LYS A 153 8.31 -3.69 0.50
N LEU A 154 8.63 -2.39 0.53
CA LEU A 154 8.50 -1.57 1.73
C LEU A 154 7.11 -0.94 1.86
N ARG A 155 6.42 -0.75 0.74
CA ARG A 155 5.17 -0.01 0.68
C ARG A 155 4.14 -0.56 1.66
N VAL A 156 3.65 0.31 2.53
CA VAL A 156 2.54 0.00 3.44
C VAL A 156 1.20 0.38 2.82
N LYS A 157 0.12 -0.30 3.23
CA LYS A 157 -1.25 0.09 2.86
C LYS A 157 -1.65 1.31 3.69
N THR A 158 -2.16 2.36 3.03
CA THR A 158 -2.67 3.56 3.70
C THR A 158 -4.10 3.88 3.24
N LEU A 159 -4.84 4.66 4.05
CA LEU A 159 -6.19 5.09 3.70
C LEU A 159 -6.24 6.02 2.47
N ARG A 160 -5.12 6.62 2.06
CA ARG A 160 -5.04 7.45 0.84
C ARG A 160 -5.19 6.64 -0.46
N GLY A 161 -5.40 5.33 -0.35
CA GLY A 161 -5.60 4.41 -1.46
C GLY A 161 -4.27 4.00 -2.11
N LYS A 162 -4.35 3.11 -3.10
CA LYS A 162 -3.21 2.84 -3.99
C LYS A 162 -2.96 4.10 -4.81
N SER A 163 -2.11 5.00 -4.33
CA SER A 163 -1.53 6.01 -5.21
C SER A 163 -0.99 5.26 -6.42
N VAL A 164 -1.35 5.69 -7.63
CA VAL A 164 -0.68 5.26 -8.86
C VAL A 164 0.82 5.30 -8.58
N TYR A 165 1.56 4.27 -9.01
CA TYR A 165 3.01 4.26 -8.88
C TYR A 165 3.52 5.62 -9.37
N SER A 166 3.98 6.42 -8.43
CA SER A 166 4.43 7.76 -8.67
C SER A 166 5.81 7.87 -8.07
N ASN A 167 6.71 8.44 -8.85
CA ASN A 167 8.04 8.80 -8.39
C ASN A 167 7.99 9.86 -7.26
N THR A 168 6.80 10.38 -6.94
CA THR A 168 6.55 11.30 -5.81
C THR A 168 5.99 10.60 -4.56
N SER A 169 5.73 9.29 -4.60
CA SER A 169 5.18 8.56 -3.44
C SER A 169 6.16 8.58 -2.26
N PRO A 170 5.67 8.58 -0.99
CA PRO A 170 6.55 8.58 0.19
C PRO A 170 7.56 7.44 0.20
N ALA A 171 7.14 6.23 -0.20
CA ALA A 171 8.04 5.07 -0.31
C ALA A 171 9.16 5.28 -1.35
N TYR A 172 8.84 5.86 -2.53
CA TYR A 172 9.85 6.15 -3.55
C TYR A 172 10.79 7.27 -3.10
N ARG A 173 10.26 8.33 -2.46
CA ARG A 173 11.07 9.40 -1.87
C ARG A 173 12.07 8.85 -0.86
N TYR A 174 11.61 8.02 0.07
CA TYR A 174 12.46 7.35 1.05
C TYR A 174 13.57 6.51 0.39
N ILE A 175 13.20 5.63 -0.55
CA ILE A 175 14.16 4.78 -1.25
C ILE A 175 15.19 5.61 -2.03
N ARG A 176 14.78 6.70 -2.68
CA ARG A 176 15.70 7.59 -3.41
C ARG A 176 16.66 8.32 -2.50
N GLU A 177 16.17 8.81 -1.37
CA GLU A 177 17.00 9.46 -0.35
C GLU A 177 18.07 8.50 0.17
N MET A 178 17.65 7.31 0.61
CA MET A 178 18.56 6.29 1.13
C MET A 178 19.54 5.79 0.07
N TYR A 179 19.09 5.63 -1.18
CA TYR A 179 19.99 5.34 -2.30
C TYR A 179 21.05 6.43 -2.49
N GLY A 180 20.63 7.71 -2.50
CA GLY A 180 21.53 8.85 -2.64
C GLY A 180 22.60 8.90 -1.54
N LYS A 181 22.19 8.65 -0.30
CA LYS A 181 23.09 8.53 0.85
C LYS A 181 24.10 7.39 0.68
N MET A 182 23.65 6.23 0.23
CA MET A 182 24.52 5.08 -0.02
C MET A 182 25.55 5.33 -1.14
N VAL A 183 25.19 6.14 -2.15
CA VAL A 183 26.12 6.58 -3.21
C VAL A 183 27.11 7.60 -2.69
N SER A 184 26.67 8.61 -1.91
CA SER A 184 27.56 9.64 -1.36
C SER A 184 28.58 9.06 -0.36
N GLU A 185 28.16 8.08 0.43
CA GLU A 185 29.04 7.28 1.32
C GLU A 185 30.00 6.34 0.55
N GLY A 186 29.90 6.27 -0.79
CA GLY A 186 30.70 5.39 -1.63
C GLY A 186 30.42 3.90 -1.45
N ARG A 187 29.30 3.55 -0.82
CA ARG A 187 28.88 2.16 -0.58
C ARG A 187 28.23 1.54 -1.81
N LEU A 188 27.63 2.37 -2.66
CA LEU A 188 27.15 2.02 -3.99
C LEU A 188 27.97 2.74 -5.06
N VAL A 189 28.18 2.08 -6.19
CA VAL A 189 28.91 2.59 -7.34
C VAL A 189 27.98 2.66 -8.54
N GLU A 190 27.76 3.87 -9.04
CA GLU A 190 26.96 4.11 -10.23
C GLU A 190 27.74 3.81 -11.51
N GLY A 191 27.00 3.43 -12.55
CA GLY A 191 27.50 3.27 -13.91
C GLY A 191 26.40 3.60 -14.91
N CYS A 192 26.74 3.62 -16.19
CA CYS A 192 25.75 3.78 -17.25
C CYS A 192 26.07 2.88 -18.44
N LYS A 193 25.02 2.47 -19.16
CA LYS A 193 25.14 1.77 -20.43
C LYS A 193 24.40 2.56 -21.49
N GLN A 194 25.05 2.83 -22.62
CA GLN A 194 24.37 3.42 -23.78
C GLN A 194 23.48 2.36 -24.42
N THR A 195 22.22 2.71 -24.66
CA THR A 195 21.23 1.88 -25.35
C THR A 195 20.61 2.68 -26.49
N ALA A 196 19.89 2.02 -27.40
CA ALA A 196 19.16 2.69 -28.48
C ALA A 196 18.12 3.69 -27.95
N SER A 197 17.56 3.43 -26.76
CA SER A 197 16.59 4.29 -26.07
C SER A 197 17.22 5.32 -25.13
N GLY A 198 18.56 5.50 -25.16
CA GLY A 198 19.28 6.46 -24.33
C GLY A 198 20.21 5.83 -23.29
N LYS A 199 20.57 6.59 -22.25
CA LYS A 199 21.46 6.14 -21.17
C LYS A 199 20.68 5.34 -20.14
N LEU A 200 21.04 4.08 -19.94
CA LEU A 200 20.51 3.23 -18.89
C LEU A 200 21.35 3.39 -17.61
N PRO A 201 20.77 3.91 -16.51
CA PRO A 201 21.47 4.01 -15.22
C PRO A 201 21.62 2.65 -14.57
N LEU A 202 22.83 2.35 -14.12
CA LEU A 202 23.21 1.08 -13.52
C LEU A 202 23.86 1.32 -12.15
N CYS A 203 23.80 0.32 -11.28
CA CYS A 203 24.41 0.38 -9.95
C CYS A 203 24.90 -1.00 -9.50
N ARG A 204 25.91 -0.99 -8.63
CA ARG A 204 26.37 -2.16 -7.87
C ARG A 204 26.86 -1.75 -6.49
N THR A 205 27.01 -2.73 -5.62
CA THR A 205 27.71 -2.56 -4.34
C THR A 205 29.21 -2.34 -4.55
N ALA A 206 29.80 -1.45 -3.75
CA ALA A 206 31.24 -1.20 -3.75
C ALA A 206 32.02 -2.42 -3.24
N THR A 207 33.22 -2.61 -3.78
CA THR A 207 34.15 -3.63 -3.29
C THR A 207 34.86 -3.15 -2.02
N GLY A 208 35.38 -4.07 -1.21
CA GLY A 208 36.16 -3.71 -0.01
C GLY A 208 37.38 -2.83 -0.30
N ARG A 209 37.97 -2.92 -1.51
CA ARG A 209 39.06 -2.04 -1.95
C ARG A 209 38.56 -0.61 -2.21
N GLU A 210 37.42 -0.45 -2.87
CA GLU A 210 36.80 0.86 -3.15
C GLU A 210 36.38 1.56 -1.85
N LEU A 211 35.80 0.83 -0.88
CA LEU A 211 35.46 1.36 0.44
C LEU A 211 36.69 1.83 1.25
N LYS A 212 37.83 1.15 1.10
CA LYS A 212 39.10 1.58 1.73
C LYS A 212 39.68 2.82 1.07
N MET A 213 39.52 2.97 -0.24
CA MET A 213 39.95 4.16 -0.97
C MET A 213 39.12 5.37 -0.57
N LYS A 214 37.79 5.22 -0.54
CA LYS A 214 36.87 6.31 -0.16
C LYS A 214 37.16 6.88 1.23
N ARG A 215 37.34 6.01 2.25
CA ARG A 215 37.71 6.45 3.60
C ARG A 215 38.99 7.28 3.64
N ARG A 216 40.03 6.87 2.89
CA ARG A 216 41.29 7.62 2.82
C ARG A 216 41.17 8.96 2.11
N GLU A 217 40.20 9.11 1.21
CA GLU A 217 39.90 10.39 0.57
C GLU A 217 39.20 11.32 1.55
N ASP A 218 38.20 10.80 2.28
CA ASP A 218 37.44 11.57 3.26
C ASP A 218 38.36 12.05 4.41
N ASP A 219 39.25 11.19 4.93
CA ASP A 219 40.27 11.51 5.96
C ASP A 219 41.28 12.59 5.54
N ARG A 220 41.42 12.88 4.23
CA ARG A 220 42.32 13.92 3.70
C ARG A 220 41.64 15.26 3.50
N THR A 221 40.31 15.30 3.59
CA THR A 221 39.48 16.49 3.36
C THR A 221 38.90 17.08 4.65
N GLU A 222 39.09 16.42 5.80
CA GLU A 222 38.90 16.97 7.16
C GLU A 222 40.19 17.63 7.68
#